data_AF-A0AAF0DCS2-F1
#
_entry.id   AF-A0AAF0DCS2-F1
#
_cell.length_a   1.000
_cell.length_b   1.000
_cell.length_c   1.000
_cell.angle_alpha   90.00
_cell.angle_beta   90.00
_cell.angle_gamma   90.00
#
_symmetry.space_group_name_H-M   'P 1'
#
loop_
_entity.id
_entity.type
_entity.pdbx_description
1 polymer ?
#
loop_
_entity_poly.entity_id
_entity_poly.type
_entity_poly.pdbx_seq_one_letter_code
_entity_poly.pdbx_strand_id
1 'polypeptide(L)'
;MLQPRLPIPLRVLESVLAPFLQASKQPQCQSRFLQQRISIKPPHNIAPQHPSLIALQSRHATHAAQGAANARSKNSPGKRLGAKKTGEQYVIPGNIIFRQRGTKWFPGENCGIGRDHTIYALQTGYVKYYRDPQRHPTRKYIGVAFARDDVLPTPKNAPTKRRLGMRAAPRQVAELVVVPEKSAGPPLRPGYQYREGNWEIGRLPDKAGIKVKEWNRKDRWTAWRKKTERIKRVAQMKELKNRKKGKAKAKAKSKSKAKK
;
A
#
# COMPACT_ATOMS: atom_id res chain seq x y z
N MET A 1 36.75 -50.63 15.83
CA MET A 1 37.19 -50.10 14.52
C MET A 1 36.95 -48.60 14.51
N LEU A 2 37.98 -47.86 14.90
CA LEU A 2 37.97 -46.41 15.10
C LEU A 2 38.87 -45.80 14.02
N GLN A 3 38.33 -44.90 13.20
CA GLN A 3 39.11 -44.18 12.18
C GLN A 3 39.74 -42.91 12.79
N PRO A 4 41.04 -42.65 12.60
CA PRO A 4 41.68 -41.42 13.05
C PRO A 4 41.51 -40.28 12.03
N ARG A 5 41.33 -39.06 12.56
CA ARG A 5 41.23 -37.78 11.83
C ARG A 5 42.61 -37.36 11.29
N LEU A 6 42.68 -36.91 10.04
CA LEU A 6 43.88 -36.31 9.44
C LEU A 6 43.94 -34.79 9.69
N PRO A 7 45.10 -34.22 10.08
CA PRO A 7 45.30 -32.77 10.26
C PRO A 7 45.74 -32.04 8.98
N ILE A 8 45.50 -30.73 8.99
CA ILE A 8 45.77 -29.69 7.97
C ILE A 8 47.29 -29.51 7.72
N PRO A 9 47.75 -29.23 6.49
CA PRO A 9 49.10 -28.72 6.27
C PRO A 9 49.17 -27.18 6.31
N LEU A 10 50.06 -26.69 7.17
CA LEU A 10 50.63 -25.35 7.21
C LEU A 10 51.51 -25.10 5.97
N ARG A 11 51.39 -23.92 5.34
CA ARG A 11 52.43 -23.38 4.44
C ARG A 11 52.87 -21.99 4.90
N VAL A 12 54.05 -22.04 5.51
CA VAL A 12 55.18 -21.12 5.63
C VAL A 12 55.12 -19.77 4.89
N LEU A 13 55.47 -18.74 5.67
CA LEU A 13 55.91 -17.39 5.37
C LEU A 13 56.95 -17.28 4.24
N GLU A 14 56.86 -16.21 3.44
CA GLU A 14 58.05 -15.45 3.05
C GLU A 14 57.69 -13.98 2.85
N SER A 15 58.49 -13.14 3.52
CA SER A 15 58.39 -11.70 3.68
C SER A 15 59.51 -11.04 2.91
N VAL A 16 59.21 -10.01 2.10
CA VAL A 16 60.23 -9.09 1.55
C VAL A 16 59.75 -7.65 1.74
N LEU A 17 60.61 -6.88 2.44
CA LEU A 17 60.67 -5.41 2.59
C LEU A 17 60.58 -4.70 1.21
N ALA A 18 60.11 -3.45 1.03
CA ALA A 18 60.49 -2.21 1.71
C ALA A 18 59.52 -1.05 1.32
N PRO A 19 59.55 0.11 2.02
CA PRO A 19 58.57 1.19 1.87
C PRO A 19 59.07 2.33 0.96
N PHE A 20 58.15 3.07 0.33
CA PHE A 20 58.44 4.38 -0.26
C PHE A 20 57.38 5.41 0.12
N LEU A 21 57.87 6.50 0.72
CA LEU A 21 57.16 7.70 1.16
C LEU A 21 56.74 8.54 -0.05
N GLN A 22 55.53 9.13 -0.03
CA GLN A 22 55.41 10.56 -0.35
C GLN A 22 54.08 11.17 0.12
N ALA A 23 54.22 12.21 0.93
CA ALA A 23 53.19 13.14 1.32
C ALA A 23 52.96 14.20 0.22
N SER A 24 51.73 14.69 0.04
CA SER A 24 51.48 16.14 -0.06
C SER A 24 49.98 16.52 -0.09
N LYS A 25 49.65 17.44 0.81
CA LYS A 25 48.82 18.67 0.65
C LYS A 25 47.31 18.55 0.40
N GLN A 26 46.58 18.90 1.47
CA GLN A 26 45.21 19.44 1.48
C GLN A 26 45.20 20.93 1.09
N PRO A 27 44.16 21.46 0.42
CA PRO A 27 44.00 22.90 0.22
C PRO A 27 43.35 23.59 1.42
N GLN A 28 43.91 24.75 1.78
CA GLN A 28 43.38 25.69 2.76
C GLN A 28 42.35 26.62 2.11
N CYS A 29 41.22 26.85 2.79
CA CYS A 29 40.30 27.95 2.46
C CYS A 29 40.38 28.97 3.59
N GLN A 30 40.83 30.19 3.27
CA GLN A 30 40.87 31.33 4.19
C GLN A 30 39.60 32.17 4.03
N SER A 31 39.07 32.68 5.14
CA SER A 31 38.26 33.90 5.14
C SER A 31 38.63 34.75 6.36
N ARG A 32 39.31 35.87 6.09
CA ARG A 32 39.48 36.99 7.03
C ARG A 32 38.19 37.79 7.06
N PHE A 33 37.70 38.19 8.22
CA PHE A 33 37.09 39.51 8.38
C PHE A 33 37.31 40.04 9.80
N LEU A 34 37.81 41.27 9.83
CA LEU A 34 38.04 42.15 10.97
C LEU A 34 36.75 42.45 11.72
N GLN A 35 36.83 42.76 13.02
CA GLN A 35 36.45 44.04 13.66
C GLN A 35 37.06 44.06 15.09
N GLN A 36 38.13 44.84 15.32
CA GLN A 36 38.15 46.18 15.93
C GLN A 36 37.83 46.21 17.44
N ARG A 37 38.92 46.40 18.20
CA ARG A 37 38.96 46.67 19.64
C ARG A 37 38.83 48.18 19.84
N ILE A 38 37.88 48.63 20.66
CA ILE A 38 37.93 49.97 21.25
C ILE A 38 38.23 49.80 22.74
N SER A 39 39.29 50.46 23.18
CA SER A 39 39.78 50.52 24.55
C SER A 39 39.42 51.87 25.14
N ILE A 40 38.62 51.89 26.20
CA ILE A 40 38.43 53.08 27.06
C ILE A 40 38.69 52.62 28.50
N LYS A 41 39.71 53.21 29.13
CA LYS A 41 39.97 53.11 30.57
C LYS A 41 39.42 54.38 31.23
N PRO A 42 38.79 54.28 32.41
CA PRO A 42 38.87 55.34 33.41
C PRO A 42 39.65 54.89 34.66
N PRO A 43 40.19 55.83 35.44
CA PRO A 43 41.21 55.59 36.45
C PRO A 43 40.65 55.55 37.88
N HIS A 44 41.56 55.29 38.82
CA HIS A 44 41.53 55.53 40.27
C HIS A 44 41.42 54.28 41.18
N ASN A 45 42.61 53.79 41.54
CA ASN A 45 43.09 53.52 42.89
C ASN A 45 42.03 53.35 44.00
N ILE A 46 41.72 52.09 44.34
CA ILE A 46 41.67 51.59 45.72
C ILE A 46 42.15 50.13 45.68
N ALA A 47 43.35 49.86 46.21
CA ALA A 47 43.73 48.55 46.75
C ALA A 47 43.60 48.63 48.28
N PRO A 48 43.67 47.53 49.08
CA PRO A 48 43.93 46.12 48.76
C PRO A 48 42.83 45.20 49.38
N GLN A 49 42.75 43.90 49.10
CA GLN A 49 43.41 42.83 49.87
C GLN A 49 42.83 41.49 49.36
N HIS A 50 43.60 40.41 49.53
CA HIS A 50 43.38 39.00 49.19
C HIS A 50 43.98 38.54 47.85
N PRO A 51 45.03 37.70 47.87
CA PRO A 51 45.50 37.00 46.69
C PRO A 51 44.50 35.87 46.39
N SER A 52 43.44 36.17 45.66
CA SER A 52 42.69 35.08 45.01
C SER A 52 43.54 34.60 43.85
N LEU A 53 44.24 33.50 44.08
CA LEU A 53 44.88 32.71 43.04
C LEU A 53 43.82 32.36 42.00
N ILE A 54 43.73 33.15 40.92
CA ILE A 54 43.02 32.75 39.71
C ILE A 54 43.91 31.67 39.09
N ALA A 55 43.74 30.45 39.60
CA ALA A 55 44.23 29.26 38.94
C ALA A 55 43.69 29.29 37.51
N LEU A 56 44.60 29.34 36.54
CA LEU A 56 44.33 28.97 35.15
C LEU A 56 43.75 27.55 35.17
N GLN A 57 42.44 27.40 35.31
CA GLN A 57 41.77 26.12 35.14
C GLN A 57 41.72 25.82 33.65
N SER A 58 42.85 25.35 33.11
CA SER A 58 42.87 24.57 31.88
C SER A 58 42.03 23.33 32.12
N ARG A 59 40.78 23.37 31.67
CA ARG A 59 39.94 22.16 31.62
C ARG A 59 40.48 21.33 30.48
N HIS A 60 41.42 20.44 30.78
CA HIS A 60 41.73 19.33 29.89
C HIS A 60 40.44 18.51 29.76
N ALA A 61 39.77 18.63 28.61
CA ALA A 61 38.79 17.64 28.22
C ALA A 61 39.55 16.31 28.11
N THR A 62 39.48 15.49 29.16
CA THR A 62 40.10 14.17 29.13
C THR A 62 39.38 13.34 28.07
N HIS A 63 40.14 12.56 27.31
CA HIS A 63 39.65 11.60 26.32
C HIS A 63 38.55 10.65 26.89
N ALA A 64 38.39 10.59 28.21
CA ALA A 64 37.27 9.94 28.91
C ALA A 64 35.89 10.53 28.61
N ALA A 65 35.77 11.78 28.13
CA ALA A 65 34.49 12.34 27.68
C ALA A 65 33.96 11.71 26.37
N GLN A 66 34.78 10.95 25.64
CA GLN A 66 34.33 10.17 24.49
C GLN A 66 33.73 8.80 24.87
N GLY A 67 33.87 8.37 26.13
CA GLY A 67 33.36 7.08 26.61
C GLY A 67 31.83 6.95 26.59
N ALA A 68 31.10 8.05 26.77
CA ALA A 68 29.63 8.06 26.75
C ALA A 68 29.04 7.95 25.33
N ALA A 69 29.81 8.29 24.28
CA ALA A 69 29.37 8.20 22.88
C ALA A 69 29.27 6.73 22.40
N ASN A 70 30.11 5.85 22.95
CA ASN A 70 30.14 4.42 22.61
C ASN A 70 29.55 3.51 23.72
N ALA A 71 29.28 4.03 24.93
CA ALA A 71 28.78 3.25 26.06
C ALA A 71 27.35 2.69 25.88
N ARG A 72 26.58 3.18 24.89
CA ARG A 72 25.21 2.72 24.62
C ARG A 72 25.01 2.50 23.13
N SER A 73 25.69 1.50 22.55
CA SER A 73 25.27 0.99 21.24
C SER A 73 23.83 0.51 21.35
N LYS A 74 22.89 1.24 20.74
CA LYS A 74 21.46 0.95 20.81
C LYS A 74 21.13 -0.21 19.88
N ASN A 75 21.55 -1.41 20.29
CA ASN A 75 21.34 -2.63 19.52
C ASN A 75 19.87 -3.04 19.62
N SER A 76 19.10 -2.73 18.58
CA SER A 76 17.72 -3.21 18.49
C SER A 76 17.70 -4.73 18.33
N PRO A 77 16.71 -5.43 18.92
CA PRO A 77 16.58 -6.87 18.71
C PRO A 77 16.32 -7.18 17.24
N GLY A 78 16.87 -8.30 16.78
CA GLY A 78 16.70 -8.79 15.42
C GLY A 78 15.21 -8.95 15.06
N LYS A 79 14.80 -8.44 13.90
CA LYS A 79 13.37 -8.42 13.49
C LYS A 79 12.87 -9.72 12.86
N ARG A 80 13.71 -10.78 12.85
CA ARG A 80 13.38 -12.12 12.32
C ARG A 80 12.81 -12.09 10.90
N LEU A 81 13.37 -11.22 10.04
CA LEU A 81 13.03 -11.12 8.61
C LEU A 81 13.58 -12.35 7.85
N GLY A 82 13.21 -12.48 6.58
CA GLY A 82 13.66 -13.55 5.68
C GLY A 82 12.57 -14.57 5.33
N ALA A 83 13.01 -15.65 4.68
CA ALA A 83 12.16 -16.76 4.29
C ALA A 83 11.60 -17.50 5.51
N LYS A 84 10.33 -17.88 5.40
CA LYS A 84 9.60 -18.72 6.36
C LYS A 84 9.19 -20.05 5.75
N LYS A 85 9.05 -20.07 4.42
CA LYS A 85 8.86 -21.28 3.64
C LYS A 85 9.90 -21.32 2.54
N THR A 86 10.54 -22.47 2.35
CA THR A 86 11.54 -22.68 1.28
C THR A 86 10.85 -23.12 -0.01
N GLY A 87 11.63 -23.24 -1.10
CA GLY A 87 11.13 -23.81 -2.35
C GLY A 87 10.55 -25.20 -2.12
N GLU A 88 9.47 -25.51 -2.85
CA GLU A 88 8.75 -26.78 -2.85
C GLU A 88 8.09 -27.17 -1.53
N GLN A 89 8.03 -26.25 -0.56
CA GLN A 89 7.34 -26.53 0.69
C GLN A 89 5.84 -26.34 0.56
N TYR A 90 5.07 -27.26 1.14
CA TYR A 90 3.62 -27.18 1.19
C TYR A 90 3.13 -26.02 2.06
N VAL A 91 2.13 -25.30 1.57
CA VAL A 91 1.50 -24.14 2.23
C VAL A 91 -0.01 -24.15 2.07
N ILE A 92 -0.68 -23.52 3.05
CA ILE A 92 -2.13 -23.32 3.13
C ILE A 92 -2.39 -21.80 3.04
N PRO A 93 -3.57 -21.34 2.58
CA PRO A 93 -3.92 -19.92 2.57
C PRO A 93 -3.65 -19.24 3.91
N GLY A 94 -3.04 -18.05 3.87
CA GLY A 94 -2.66 -17.27 5.06
C GLY A 94 -1.25 -17.56 5.57
N ASN A 95 -0.60 -18.66 5.17
CA ASN A 95 0.78 -18.93 5.58
C ASN A 95 1.74 -17.85 5.05
N ILE A 96 2.57 -17.33 5.95
CA ILE A 96 3.65 -16.39 5.59
C ILE A 96 4.77 -17.15 4.90
N ILE A 97 5.18 -16.67 3.73
CA ILE A 97 6.27 -17.26 2.93
C ILE A 97 7.57 -16.48 3.14
N PHE A 98 7.50 -15.14 3.12
CA PHE A 98 8.69 -14.29 3.24
C PHE A 98 8.37 -12.97 3.94
N ARG A 99 9.14 -12.62 4.99
CA ARG A 99 9.05 -11.31 5.66
C ARG A 99 10.21 -10.43 5.22
N GLN A 100 9.94 -9.20 4.81
CA GLN A 100 10.96 -8.33 4.23
C GLN A 100 10.79 -6.86 4.60
N ARG A 101 11.83 -6.07 4.32
CA ARG A 101 11.76 -4.62 4.27
C ARG A 101 11.88 -4.20 2.81
N GLY A 102 10.89 -3.45 2.35
CA GLY A 102 10.67 -3.25 0.91
C GLY A 102 10.38 -4.55 0.18
N THR A 103 10.29 -4.48 -1.15
CA THR A 103 9.97 -5.59 -2.04
C THR A 103 11.22 -6.20 -2.66
N LYS A 104 11.96 -7.02 -1.89
CA LYS A 104 13.08 -7.81 -2.43
C LYS A 104 12.58 -8.94 -3.33
N TRP A 105 11.49 -9.55 -2.89
CA TRP A 105 10.69 -10.49 -3.65
C TRP A 105 9.31 -9.87 -3.90
N PHE A 106 8.75 -10.14 -5.08
CA PHE A 106 7.43 -9.69 -5.49
C PHE A 106 6.42 -10.85 -5.42
N PRO A 107 5.13 -10.55 -5.21
CA PRO A 107 4.10 -11.56 -5.24
C PRO A 107 3.92 -12.08 -6.68
N GLY A 108 4.11 -13.39 -6.84
CA GLY A 108 3.86 -14.14 -8.06
C GLY A 108 2.44 -14.73 -8.05
N GLU A 109 2.30 -15.87 -8.70
CA GLU A 109 1.03 -16.59 -8.81
C GLU A 109 0.54 -17.10 -7.45
N ASN A 110 -0.76 -16.97 -7.17
CA ASN A 110 -1.40 -17.43 -5.93
C ASN A 110 -0.77 -16.90 -4.61
N CYS A 111 -0.07 -15.77 -4.67
CA CYS A 111 0.53 -15.08 -3.53
C CYS A 111 -0.04 -13.67 -3.36
N GLY A 112 -0.22 -13.26 -2.12
CA GLY A 112 -0.58 -11.89 -1.74
C GLY A 112 0.60 -11.15 -1.12
N ILE A 113 0.50 -9.81 -1.03
CA ILE A 113 1.45 -8.95 -0.33
C ILE A 113 0.72 -8.14 0.75
N GLY A 114 1.27 -8.13 1.97
CA GLY A 114 0.74 -7.38 3.11
C GLY A 114 1.22 -5.93 3.13
N ARG A 115 0.69 -5.13 4.07
CA ARG A 115 1.09 -3.72 4.30
C ARG A 115 2.58 -3.55 4.53
N ASP A 116 3.21 -4.50 5.22
CA ASP A 116 4.65 -4.50 5.52
C ASP A 116 5.48 -5.23 4.45
N HIS A 117 4.92 -5.45 3.25
CA HIS A 117 5.49 -6.21 2.15
C HIS A 117 5.76 -7.70 2.44
N THR A 118 5.17 -8.24 3.52
CA THR A 118 5.20 -9.68 3.78
C THR A 118 4.42 -10.42 2.70
N ILE A 119 5.01 -11.47 2.12
CA ILE A 119 4.37 -12.32 1.13
C ILE A 119 3.72 -13.51 1.84
N TYR A 120 2.46 -13.78 1.49
CA TYR A 120 1.66 -14.87 2.05
C TYR A 120 0.94 -15.66 0.94
N ALA A 121 0.61 -16.92 1.22
CA ALA A 121 -0.10 -17.79 0.30
C ALA A 121 -1.61 -17.44 0.25
N LEU A 122 -2.20 -17.39 -0.94
CA LEU A 122 -3.65 -17.26 -1.15
C LEU A 122 -4.34 -18.60 -1.38
N GLN A 123 -3.60 -19.59 -1.85
CA GLN A 123 -4.11 -20.92 -2.19
C GLN A 123 -3.23 -22.00 -1.53
N THR A 124 -3.80 -23.19 -1.39
CA THR A 124 -3.06 -24.38 -0.97
C THR A 124 -2.17 -24.88 -2.10
N GLY A 125 -0.89 -25.16 -1.83
CA GLY A 125 0.04 -25.65 -2.84
C GLY A 125 1.49 -25.65 -2.38
N TYR A 126 2.42 -25.54 -3.32
CA TYR A 126 3.86 -25.59 -3.09
C TYR A 126 4.54 -24.28 -3.50
N VAL A 127 5.42 -23.76 -2.65
CA VAL A 127 6.11 -22.48 -2.90
C VAL A 127 7.15 -22.63 -4.01
N LYS A 128 7.16 -21.72 -4.98
CA LYS A 128 8.18 -21.66 -6.03
C LYS A 128 8.78 -20.26 -6.10
N TYR A 129 10.11 -20.19 -6.13
CA TYR A 129 10.88 -18.96 -6.33
C TYR A 129 11.32 -18.91 -7.79
N TYR A 130 10.97 -17.84 -8.51
CA TYR A 130 11.25 -17.75 -9.94
C TYR A 130 11.51 -16.31 -10.40
N ARG A 131 11.97 -16.18 -11.64
CA ARG A 131 12.07 -14.90 -12.36
C ARG A 131 11.15 -14.96 -13.56
N ASP A 132 10.52 -13.85 -13.86
CA ASP A 132 9.60 -13.74 -15.00
C ASP A 132 10.02 -12.54 -15.85
N PRO A 133 10.90 -12.76 -16.85
CA PRO A 133 11.39 -11.69 -17.70
C PRO A 133 10.29 -11.12 -18.60
N GLN A 134 9.26 -11.92 -18.93
CA GLN A 134 8.13 -11.46 -19.75
C GLN A 134 7.26 -10.46 -18.99
N ARG A 135 7.12 -10.64 -17.67
CA ARG A 135 6.38 -9.70 -16.81
C ARG A 135 7.24 -8.52 -16.38
N HIS A 136 8.47 -8.74 -15.92
CA HIS A 136 9.40 -7.68 -15.58
C HIS A 136 10.86 -8.18 -15.57
N PRO A 137 11.78 -7.56 -16.33
CA PRO A 137 13.10 -8.11 -16.61
C PRO A 137 13.97 -8.34 -15.36
N THR A 138 13.92 -7.44 -14.37
CA THR A 138 14.82 -7.47 -13.20
C THR A 138 14.21 -8.04 -11.91
N ARG A 139 12.89 -8.29 -11.87
CA ARG A 139 12.20 -8.64 -10.62
C ARG A 139 12.24 -10.14 -10.36
N LYS A 140 12.19 -10.47 -9.07
CA LYS A 140 12.16 -11.85 -8.57
C LYS A 140 10.82 -12.08 -7.88
N TYR A 141 10.20 -13.22 -8.14
CA TYR A 141 8.85 -13.53 -7.71
C TYR A 141 8.81 -14.76 -6.81
N ILE A 142 7.80 -14.79 -5.94
CA ILE A 142 7.42 -15.96 -5.14
C ILE A 142 5.99 -16.29 -5.49
N GLY A 143 5.75 -17.49 -5.98
CA GLY A 143 4.41 -18.01 -6.27
C GLY A 143 4.12 -19.29 -5.50
N VAL A 144 2.86 -19.71 -5.53
CA VAL A 144 2.41 -21.01 -5.05
C VAL A 144 1.82 -21.78 -6.24
N ALA A 145 2.44 -22.91 -6.57
CA ALA A 145 1.96 -23.82 -7.59
C ALA A 145 1.02 -24.87 -6.98
N PHE A 146 0.05 -25.38 -7.73
CA PHE A 146 -0.95 -26.32 -7.18
C PHE A 146 -0.40 -27.74 -7.03
N ALA A 147 0.38 -28.22 -8.00
CA ALA A 147 1.14 -29.44 -7.89
C ALA A 147 2.60 -29.12 -7.51
N ARG A 148 3.32 -30.11 -7.00
CA ARG A 148 4.73 -29.96 -6.63
C ARG A 148 5.62 -29.81 -7.85
N ASP A 149 5.30 -30.53 -8.92
CA ASP A 149 6.09 -30.60 -10.16
C ASP A 149 5.80 -29.44 -11.12
N ASP A 150 4.76 -28.66 -10.85
CA ASP A 150 4.43 -27.47 -11.63
C ASP A 150 5.57 -26.44 -11.55
N VAL A 151 5.99 -25.95 -12.72
CA VAL A 151 7.04 -24.95 -12.86
C VAL A 151 6.41 -23.57 -13.10
N LEU A 152 6.90 -22.56 -12.37
CA LEU A 152 6.56 -21.15 -12.58
C LEU A 152 7.76 -20.42 -13.21
N PRO A 153 7.57 -19.43 -14.10
CA PRO A 153 6.30 -18.81 -14.49
C PRO A 153 5.48 -19.66 -15.48
N THR A 154 4.15 -19.58 -15.42
CA THR A 154 3.30 -20.18 -16.47
C THR A 154 3.47 -19.43 -17.80
N PRO A 155 3.51 -20.12 -18.95
CA PRO A 155 3.62 -19.46 -20.24
C PRO A 155 2.37 -18.62 -20.55
N LYS A 156 2.59 -17.44 -21.15
CA LYS A 156 1.57 -16.38 -21.34
C LYS A 156 0.25 -16.84 -21.99
N ASN A 157 0.31 -17.78 -22.93
CA ASN A 157 -0.85 -18.23 -23.71
C ASN A 157 -1.47 -19.53 -23.18
N ALA A 158 -0.93 -20.12 -22.10
CA ALA A 158 -1.51 -21.31 -21.51
C ALA A 158 -2.75 -20.99 -20.66
N PRO A 159 -3.72 -21.91 -20.56
CA PRO A 159 -4.85 -21.73 -19.66
C PRO A 159 -4.36 -21.62 -18.21
N THR A 160 -4.95 -20.68 -17.47
CA THR A 160 -4.62 -20.50 -16.06
C THR A 160 -5.14 -21.68 -15.24
N LYS A 161 -4.25 -22.41 -14.57
CA LYS A 161 -4.64 -23.42 -13.59
C LYS A 161 -5.37 -22.75 -12.42
N ARG A 162 -6.52 -23.28 -11.99
CA ARG A 162 -7.31 -22.76 -10.85
C ARG A 162 -7.94 -23.92 -10.08
N ARG A 163 -8.16 -23.74 -8.77
CA ARG A 163 -8.92 -24.69 -7.93
C ARG A 163 -10.31 -24.13 -7.66
N LEU A 164 -11.33 -25.00 -7.70
CA LEU A 164 -12.70 -24.63 -7.38
C LEU A 164 -12.86 -24.30 -5.88
N GLY A 165 -12.18 -25.04 -5.00
CA GLY A 165 -12.19 -24.79 -3.55
C GLY A 165 -13.54 -25.04 -2.88
N MET A 166 -14.46 -25.74 -3.54
CA MET A 166 -15.79 -26.05 -3.04
C MET A 166 -16.01 -27.56 -2.99
N ARG A 167 -16.80 -28.03 -2.03
CA ARG A 167 -17.25 -29.42 -1.92
C ARG A 167 -18.73 -29.48 -2.24
N ALA A 168 -19.15 -30.46 -3.03
CA ALA A 168 -20.57 -30.71 -3.25
C ALA A 168 -21.22 -31.13 -1.93
N ALA A 169 -22.22 -30.38 -1.48
CA ALA A 169 -23.08 -30.76 -0.38
C ALA A 169 -24.47 -31.03 -0.97
N PRO A 170 -25.14 -32.14 -0.60
CA PRO A 170 -26.50 -32.35 -1.02
C PRO A 170 -27.34 -31.18 -0.50
N ARG A 171 -28.17 -30.62 -1.38
CA ARG A 171 -29.14 -29.62 -0.96
C ARG A 171 -30.06 -30.29 0.06
N GLN A 172 -30.19 -29.72 1.24
CA GLN A 172 -31.25 -30.11 2.17
C GLN A 172 -32.56 -29.75 1.48
N VAL A 173 -33.19 -30.75 0.86
CA VAL A 173 -34.57 -30.65 0.44
C VAL A 173 -35.34 -30.72 1.75
N ALA A 174 -35.66 -29.56 2.33
CA ALA A 174 -36.75 -29.51 3.27
C ALA A 174 -37.92 -30.17 2.54
N GLU A 175 -38.47 -31.25 3.10
CA GLU A 175 -39.74 -31.79 2.63
C GLU A 175 -40.64 -30.58 2.38
N LEU A 176 -41.17 -30.50 1.17
CA LEU A 176 -42.13 -29.49 0.82
C LEU A 176 -43.30 -29.69 1.78
N VAL A 177 -43.27 -29.01 2.93
CA VAL A 177 -44.48 -28.68 3.66
C VAL A 177 -45.30 -27.99 2.59
N VAL A 178 -46.31 -28.70 2.10
CA VAL A 178 -47.27 -28.19 1.14
C VAL A 178 -47.97 -27.05 1.87
N VAL A 179 -47.36 -25.87 1.82
CA VAL A 179 -48.02 -24.64 2.21
C VAL A 179 -49.13 -24.52 1.17
N PRO A 180 -50.41 -24.62 1.57
CA PRO A 180 -51.50 -24.58 0.61
C PRO A 180 -51.34 -23.32 -0.23
N GLU A 181 -51.47 -23.46 -1.54
CA GLU A 181 -51.39 -22.36 -2.51
C GLU A 181 -52.46 -21.31 -2.21
N LYS A 182 -52.18 -20.40 -1.27
CA LYS A 182 -52.91 -19.16 -1.02
C LYS A 182 -52.18 -18.36 0.04
N SER A 183 -51.11 -17.70 -0.38
CA SER A 183 -50.90 -16.34 0.09
C SER A 183 -50.04 -15.62 -0.94
N ALA A 184 -50.66 -14.63 -1.59
CA ALA A 184 -49.91 -13.51 -2.10
C ALA A 184 -48.88 -13.12 -1.03
N GLY A 185 -47.62 -12.94 -1.43
CA GLY A 185 -46.58 -12.47 -0.53
C GLY A 185 -47.08 -11.26 0.28
N PRO A 186 -46.46 -10.98 1.44
CA PRO A 186 -46.95 -9.95 2.35
C PRO A 186 -47.31 -8.66 1.58
N PRO A 187 -48.49 -8.08 1.85
CA PRO A 187 -48.98 -6.96 1.06
C PRO A 187 -47.94 -5.85 1.06
N LEU A 188 -47.62 -5.34 -0.14
CA LEU A 188 -46.68 -4.25 -0.30
C LEU A 188 -47.14 -3.05 0.55
N ARG A 189 -46.18 -2.37 1.17
CA ARG A 189 -46.46 -1.12 1.88
C ARG A 189 -47.11 -0.12 0.91
N PRO A 190 -48.09 0.70 1.34
CA PRO A 190 -48.70 1.71 0.47
C PRO A 190 -47.63 2.58 -0.22
N GLY A 191 -47.65 2.61 -1.55
CA GLY A 191 -46.65 3.31 -2.37
C GLY A 191 -45.46 2.47 -2.85
N TYR A 192 -45.40 1.19 -2.50
CA TYR A 192 -44.44 0.24 -3.06
C TYR A 192 -45.12 -0.63 -4.12
N GLN A 193 -44.47 -0.78 -5.27
CA GLN A 193 -44.84 -1.71 -6.33
C GLN A 193 -43.69 -2.69 -6.52
N TYR A 194 -43.97 -3.94 -6.89
CA TYR A 194 -42.92 -4.87 -7.28
C TYR A 194 -42.12 -4.24 -8.43
N ARG A 195 -40.79 -4.24 -8.27
CA ARG A 195 -39.89 -3.70 -9.28
C ARG A 195 -39.90 -4.66 -10.45
N GLU A 196 -40.44 -4.23 -11.59
CA GLU A 196 -40.36 -5.01 -12.83
C GLU A 196 -38.89 -5.31 -13.17
N GLY A 197 -38.64 -6.48 -13.76
CA GLY A 197 -37.31 -6.85 -14.18
C GLY A 197 -36.78 -5.89 -15.24
N ASN A 198 -35.47 -5.59 -15.25
CA ASN A 198 -34.89 -4.70 -16.28
C ASN A 198 -35.19 -5.16 -17.73
N TRP A 199 -35.39 -6.46 -17.94
CA TRP A 199 -35.76 -7.04 -19.23
C TRP A 199 -37.20 -6.72 -19.64
N GLU A 200 -38.14 -6.61 -18.68
CA GLU A 200 -39.53 -6.24 -18.92
C GLU A 200 -39.64 -4.77 -19.32
N ILE A 201 -38.86 -3.91 -18.64
CA ILE A 201 -38.74 -2.48 -18.96
C ILE A 201 -38.31 -2.29 -20.43
N GLY A 202 -37.41 -3.15 -20.93
CA GLY A 202 -36.95 -3.12 -22.32
C GLY A 202 -38.03 -3.46 -23.36
N ARG A 203 -39.04 -4.27 -22.98
CA ARG A 203 -40.18 -4.67 -23.85
C ARG A 203 -41.45 -3.83 -23.65
N LEU A 204 -41.43 -2.87 -22.73
CA LEU A 204 -42.52 -1.89 -22.58
C LEU A 204 -42.95 -1.21 -23.89
N PRO A 205 -42.05 -0.78 -24.79
CA PRO A 205 -42.47 -0.21 -26.08
C PRO A 205 -43.21 -1.23 -26.96
N ASP A 206 -42.78 -2.50 -26.97
CA ASP A 206 -43.44 -3.57 -27.72
C ASP A 206 -44.85 -3.83 -27.17
N LYS A 207 -45.00 -3.89 -25.84
CA LYS A 207 -46.29 -4.04 -25.15
C LYS A 207 -47.22 -2.84 -25.37
N ALA A 208 -46.66 -1.64 -25.43
CA ALA A 208 -47.41 -0.41 -25.67
C ALA A 208 -47.71 -0.15 -27.15
N GLY A 209 -47.29 -1.04 -28.06
CA GLY A 209 -47.43 -0.87 -29.51
C GLY A 209 -46.62 0.30 -30.08
N ILE A 210 -45.65 0.82 -29.33
CA ILE A 210 -44.82 1.96 -29.71
C ILE A 210 -43.69 1.44 -30.62
N LYS A 211 -43.79 1.71 -31.92
CA LYS A 211 -42.71 1.41 -32.87
C LYS A 211 -41.49 2.28 -32.57
N VAL A 212 -40.45 1.70 -31.96
CA VAL A 212 -39.17 2.37 -31.73
C VAL A 212 -38.48 2.62 -33.07
N LYS A 213 -38.20 3.88 -33.40
CA LYS A 213 -37.47 4.22 -34.62
C LYS A 213 -36.07 3.60 -34.60
N GLU A 214 -35.73 2.86 -35.65
CA GLU A 214 -34.43 2.22 -35.81
C GLU A 214 -33.28 3.23 -35.74
N TRP A 215 -32.21 2.87 -35.04
CA TRP A 215 -31.06 3.74 -34.83
C TRP A 215 -30.19 3.83 -36.09
N ASN A 216 -30.22 4.98 -36.78
CA ASN A 216 -29.35 5.23 -37.93
C ASN A 216 -28.06 5.96 -37.53
N ARG A 217 -26.90 5.32 -37.72
CA ARG A 217 -25.58 5.85 -37.35
C ARG A 217 -25.13 7.08 -38.17
N LYS A 218 -25.69 7.28 -39.37
CA LYS A 218 -25.30 8.40 -40.27
C LYS A 218 -26.10 9.69 -40.00
N ASP A 219 -27.20 9.62 -39.24
CA ASP A 219 -28.06 10.75 -38.93
C ASP A 219 -27.60 11.52 -37.67
N ARG A 220 -26.46 12.23 -37.78
CA ARG A 220 -25.95 13.07 -36.68
C ARG A 220 -26.86 14.26 -36.36
N TRP A 221 -27.64 14.74 -37.33
CA TRP A 221 -28.50 15.91 -37.18
C TRP A 221 -29.69 15.66 -36.25
N THR A 222 -30.30 14.47 -36.29
CA THR A 222 -31.33 14.12 -35.31
C THR A 222 -30.76 13.87 -33.92
N ALA A 223 -29.55 13.30 -33.82
CA ALA A 223 -28.86 13.17 -32.54
C ALA A 223 -28.57 14.56 -31.90
N TRP A 224 -28.15 15.54 -32.71
CA TRP A 224 -27.94 16.91 -32.26
C TRP A 224 -29.25 17.58 -31.79
N ARG A 225 -30.34 17.47 -32.56
CA ARG A 225 -31.67 17.98 -32.16
C ARG A 225 -32.20 17.35 -30.86
N LYS A 226 -32.11 16.03 -30.73
CA LYS A 226 -32.49 15.34 -29.49
C LYS A 226 -31.66 15.78 -28.28
N LYS A 227 -30.39 16.12 -28.50
CA LYS A 227 -29.50 16.66 -27.45
C LYS A 227 -29.95 18.05 -27.02
N THR A 228 -30.26 18.96 -27.94
CA THR A 228 -30.71 20.31 -27.60
C THR A 228 -32.06 20.29 -26.88
N GLU A 229 -33.01 19.46 -27.33
CA GLU A 229 -34.28 19.23 -26.64
C GLU A 229 -34.08 18.67 -25.23
N ARG A 230 -33.17 17.70 -25.06
CA ARG A 230 -32.82 17.17 -23.74
C ARG A 230 -32.27 18.26 -22.82
N ILE A 231 -31.37 19.10 -23.32
CA ILE A 231 -30.81 20.22 -22.56
C ILE A 231 -31.91 21.19 -22.13
N LYS A 232 -32.80 21.59 -23.04
CA LYS A 232 -33.96 22.46 -22.75
C LYS A 232 -34.87 21.85 -21.69
N ARG A 233 -35.22 20.55 -21.83
CA ARG A 233 -36.07 19.83 -20.86
C ARG A 233 -35.42 19.76 -19.48
N VAL A 234 -34.11 19.50 -19.41
CA VAL A 234 -33.38 19.47 -18.13
C VAL A 234 -33.34 20.86 -17.49
N ALA A 235 -33.16 21.93 -18.28
CA ALA A 235 -33.21 23.30 -17.78
C ALA A 235 -34.59 23.65 -17.19
N GLN A 236 -35.67 23.33 -17.91
CA GLN A 236 -37.05 23.52 -17.42
C GLN A 236 -37.31 22.74 -16.12
N MET A 237 -36.86 21.48 -16.03
CA MET A 237 -37.00 20.68 -14.80
C MET A 237 -36.22 21.28 -13.62
N LYS A 238 -35.03 21.84 -13.86
CA LYS A 238 -34.26 22.55 -12.83
C LYS A 238 -35.01 23.80 -12.35
N GLU A 239 -35.57 24.57 -13.26
CA GLU A 239 -36.36 25.76 -12.94
C GLU A 239 -37.60 25.41 -12.10
N LEU A 240 -38.37 24.40 -12.50
CA LEU A 240 -39.53 23.92 -11.75
C LEU A 240 -39.16 23.45 -10.35
N LYS A 241 -38.04 22.72 -10.20
CA LYS A 241 -37.54 22.26 -8.90
C LYS A 241 -37.12 23.45 -8.02
N ASN A 242 -36.45 24.43 -8.60
CA ASN A 242 -36.06 25.66 -7.89
C ASN A 242 -37.29 26.47 -7.44
N ARG A 243 -38.31 26.58 -8.30
CA ARG A 243 -39.59 27.24 -7.99
C ARG A 243 -40.32 26.53 -6.85
N LYS A 244 -40.36 25.18 -6.86
CA LYS A 244 -40.94 24.38 -5.77
C LYS A 244 -40.17 24.56 -4.45
N LYS A 245 -38.84 24.57 -4.50
CA LYS A 245 -37.97 24.84 -3.34
C LYS A 245 -38.18 26.25 -2.79
N GLY A 246 -38.34 27.25 -3.66
CA GLY A 246 -38.67 28.63 -3.30
C GLY A 246 -40.01 28.73 -2.57
N LYS A 247 -41.09 28.14 -3.13
CA LYS A 247 -42.41 28.10 -2.49
C LYS A 247 -42.38 27.41 -1.12
N ALA A 248 -41.64 26.32 -0.99
CA ALA A 248 -41.47 25.61 0.29
C ALA A 248 -40.77 26.49 1.35
N LYS A 249 -39.69 27.21 0.96
CA LYS A 249 -39.01 28.17 1.85
C LYS A 249 -39.92 29.33 2.25
N ALA A 250 -40.69 29.89 1.32
CA ALA A 250 -41.64 30.96 1.60
C ALA A 250 -42.73 30.52 2.61
N LYS A 251 -43.29 29.30 2.42
CA LYS A 251 -44.27 28.70 3.34
C LYS A 251 -43.67 28.40 4.72
N ALA A 252 -42.40 28.02 4.80
CA ALA A 252 -41.70 27.83 6.08
C ALA A 252 -41.51 29.18 6.81
N LYS A 253 -41.14 30.24 6.09
CA LYS A 253 -40.95 31.59 6.64
C LYS A 253 -42.26 32.25 7.09
N SER A 254 -43.38 32.00 6.40
CA SER A 254 -44.69 32.48 6.84
C SER A 254 -45.17 31.74 8.10
N LYS A 255 -44.99 30.42 8.17
CA LYS A 255 -45.29 29.63 9.38
C LYS A 255 -44.47 30.05 10.59
N SER A 256 -43.19 30.42 10.42
CA SER A 256 -42.38 30.93 11.54
C SER A 256 -42.78 32.33 11.99
N LYS A 257 -43.31 33.17 11.09
CA LYS A 257 -43.84 34.50 11.43
C LYS A 257 -45.18 34.44 12.18
N ALA A 258 -46.03 33.46 11.89
CA ALA A 258 -47.33 33.29 12.56
C ALA A 258 -47.23 32.61 13.95
N LYS A 259 -46.03 32.16 14.35
CA LYS A 259 -45.78 31.47 15.62
C LYS A 259 -45.02 32.35 16.65
N LYS A 260 -44.73 33.60 16.28
CA LYS A 260 -44.26 34.68 17.15
C LYS A 260 -45.41 35.67 17.31
#